data_AF-A0A3Q0DJB8-F1
#
_entry.id   AF-A0A3Q0DJB8-F1
#
_cell.length_a   1.000
_cell.length_b   1.000
_cell.length_c   1.000
_cell.angle_alpha   90.00
_cell.angle_beta   90.00
_cell.angle_gamma   90.00
#
_symmetry.space_group_name_H-M   'P 1'
#
loop_
_entity.id
_entity.type
_entity.pdbx_description
1 polymer ?
#
loop_
_entity_poly.entity_id
_entity_poly.type
_entity_poly.pdbx_seq_one_letter_code
_entity_poly.pdbx_strand_id
1 'polypeptide(L)'
;METMKAVAEVSESTKAEAVAAVQRQCQEEVASLQAILKDSISSYEAQITSLKQERQQQQLDCEEKDRELGRLKQLLSRAHPLDSLEKQMEKAHEDSEKLREIVLPMEQEIEELKAKLLRAEELIQEIQVRGGQASLVSTGTLVPEGIYLPPPGYQLVPDTQWEQLQVEGRQLQKDLESVSRERDELQEGLRRSNEDCAKQMQVLLAQVQNSEQLLRTLQGTVSQAQERVQLQMAELVASHKCLRHEVKRLNEENQGLRAEQLPSTAPQGPEQDVGEEEMLPSLVPALEEETAARASLEGQLRVQREETEVLEASLCSLRTEMERIQQEQSKARLPDLLSEQRAKVLRLQAELETSEQVQRDFVRLSQALQVRLERIRQAETLEQVRSIMDEAPLRDVRDIKDT
;
A
#
# COMPACT_ATOMS: atom_id res chain seq x y z
N MET A 1 61.82 41.31 51.84
CA MET A 1 61.64 39.85 51.72
C MET A 1 60.17 39.45 51.89
N GLU A 2 59.46 40.02 52.87
CA GLU A 2 58.03 39.73 53.12
C GLU A 2 57.09 40.15 51.97
N THR A 3 57.32 41.32 51.36
CA THR A 3 56.54 41.78 50.20
C THR A 3 56.63 40.83 49.00
N MET A 4 57.79 40.25 48.77
CA MET A 4 58.02 39.32 47.66
C MET A 4 57.35 37.95 47.90
N LYS A 5 57.26 37.51 49.16
CA LYS A 5 56.51 36.29 49.54
C LYS A 5 55.01 36.49 49.36
N ALA A 6 54.46 37.62 49.79
CA ALA A 6 53.04 37.93 49.60
C ALA A 6 52.66 37.99 48.11
N VAL A 7 53.51 38.59 47.25
CA VAL A 7 53.27 38.63 45.79
C VAL A 7 53.34 37.23 45.18
N ALA A 8 54.26 36.38 45.63
CA ALA A 8 54.37 35.00 45.17
C ALA A 8 53.14 34.16 45.58
N GLU A 9 52.67 34.28 46.83
CA GLU A 9 51.47 33.61 47.33
C GLU A 9 50.21 34.07 46.57
N VAL A 10 50.07 35.37 46.30
CA VAL A 10 48.97 35.90 45.49
C VAL A 10 49.06 35.34 44.06
N SER A 11 50.25 35.31 43.45
CA SER A 11 50.44 34.74 42.11
C SER A 11 50.10 33.25 42.04
N GLU A 12 50.48 32.48 43.06
CA GLU A 12 50.18 31.05 43.18
C GLU A 12 48.67 30.83 43.36
N SER A 13 48.03 31.62 44.22
CA SER A 13 46.57 31.60 44.40
C SER A 13 45.82 31.94 43.12
N THR A 14 46.25 32.96 42.36
CA THR A 14 45.62 33.32 41.09
C THR A 14 45.78 32.23 40.03
N LYS A 15 46.95 31.57 39.97
CA LYS A 15 47.16 30.42 39.06
C LYS A 15 46.29 29.23 39.45
N ALA A 16 46.20 28.92 40.74
CA ALA A 16 45.35 27.83 41.24
C ALA A 16 43.86 28.09 40.92
N GLU A 17 43.41 29.33 41.09
CA GLU A 17 42.04 29.74 40.74
C GLU A 17 41.77 29.64 39.23
N ALA A 18 42.72 30.06 38.40
CA ALA A 18 42.62 29.92 36.94
C ALA A 18 42.55 28.46 36.50
N VAL A 19 43.38 27.58 37.07
CA VAL A 19 43.33 26.14 36.79
C VAL A 19 42.01 25.53 37.24
N ALA A 20 41.51 25.89 38.43
CA ALA A 20 40.22 25.42 38.92
C ALA A 20 39.05 25.92 38.06
N ALA A 21 39.13 27.13 37.51
CA ALA A 21 38.13 27.66 36.58
C ALA A 21 38.11 26.88 35.26
N VAL A 22 39.28 26.61 34.67
CA VAL A 22 39.39 25.78 33.45
C VAL A 22 38.89 24.36 33.69
N GLN A 23 39.23 23.75 34.83
CA GLN A 23 38.73 22.41 35.18
C GLN A 23 37.21 22.39 35.31
N ARG A 24 36.61 23.41 35.93
CA ARG A 24 35.15 23.55 36.00
C ARG A 24 34.52 23.69 34.62
N GLN A 25 35.08 24.54 33.76
CA GLN A 25 34.60 24.70 32.40
C GLN A 25 34.67 23.39 31.60
N CYS A 26 35.79 22.65 31.65
CA CYS A 26 35.90 21.36 30.99
C CYS A 26 34.88 20.34 31.53
N GLN A 27 34.60 20.33 32.84
CA GLN A 27 33.58 19.46 33.42
C GLN A 27 32.17 19.83 32.95
N GLU A 28 31.86 21.12 32.87
CA GLU A 28 30.58 21.63 32.36
C GLU A 28 30.39 21.30 30.87
N GLU A 29 31.43 21.45 30.06
CA GLU A 29 31.41 21.09 28.62
C GLU A 29 31.20 19.58 28.44
N VAL A 30 31.88 18.73 29.21
CA VAL A 30 31.68 17.28 29.19
C VAL A 30 30.25 16.91 29.60
N ALA A 31 29.72 17.53 30.66
CA ALA A 31 28.35 17.29 31.11
C ALA A 31 27.31 17.74 30.07
N SER A 32 27.55 18.88 29.41
CA SER A 32 26.69 19.39 28.33
C SER A 32 26.68 18.45 27.12
N LEU A 33 27.86 18.00 26.67
CA LEU A 33 27.98 17.04 25.57
C LEU A 33 27.32 15.70 25.90
N GLN A 34 27.46 15.22 27.13
CA GLN A 34 26.79 14.00 27.59
C GLN A 34 25.26 14.15 27.59
N ALA A 35 24.74 15.30 28.00
CA ALA A 35 23.30 15.57 27.97
C ALA A 35 22.76 15.58 26.53
N ILE A 36 23.43 16.30 25.62
CA ILE A 36 23.04 16.35 24.19
C ILE A 36 23.07 14.96 23.56
N LEU A 37 24.12 14.17 23.83
CA LEU A 37 24.22 12.82 23.31
C LEU A 37 23.11 11.92 23.85
N LYS A 38 22.80 12.02 25.16
CA LYS A 38 21.71 11.27 25.78
C LYS A 38 20.35 11.62 25.19
N ASP A 39 20.08 12.90 24.94
CA ASP A 39 18.83 13.36 24.32
C ASP A 39 18.73 12.90 22.88
N SER A 40 19.85 12.94 22.14
CA SER A 40 19.92 12.42 20.77
C SER A 40 19.65 10.92 20.71
N ILE A 41 20.28 10.13 21.59
CA ILE A 41 20.05 8.68 21.70
C ILE A 41 18.58 8.42 22.03
N SER A 42 18.02 9.12 23.04
CA SER A 42 16.63 8.94 23.45
C SER A 42 15.65 9.28 22.31
N SER A 43 15.95 10.34 21.54
CA SER A 43 15.17 10.71 20.34
C SER A 43 15.23 9.64 19.26
N TYR A 44 16.41 9.09 18.97
CA TYR A 44 16.56 8.02 17.98
C TYR A 44 15.92 6.72 18.45
N GLU A 45 16.02 6.37 19.73
CA GLU A 45 15.33 5.21 20.30
C GLU A 45 13.81 5.34 20.15
N ALA A 46 13.24 6.51 20.46
CA ALA A 46 11.82 6.79 20.24
C ALA A 46 11.44 6.65 18.76
N GLN A 47 12.22 7.22 17.85
CA GLN A 47 11.97 7.13 16.41
C GLN A 47 12.02 5.68 15.89
N ILE A 48 12.99 4.88 16.36
CA ILE A 48 13.11 3.46 16.02
C ILE A 48 11.90 2.69 16.55
N THR A 49 11.40 3.00 17.75
CA THR A 49 10.19 2.34 18.28
C THR A 49 8.95 2.69 17.48
N SER A 50 8.73 3.96 17.11
CA SER A 50 7.62 4.37 16.25
C SER A 50 7.68 3.70 14.88
N LEU A 51 8.85 3.67 14.24
CA LEU A 51 9.02 3.02 12.93
C LEU A 51 8.77 1.50 13.02
N LYS A 52 9.22 0.84 14.09
CA LYS A 52 8.93 -0.58 14.31
C LYS A 52 7.42 -0.83 14.47
N GLN A 53 6.73 0.03 15.22
CA GLN A 53 5.29 -0.06 15.42
C GLN A 53 4.52 0.18 14.12
N GLU A 54 4.89 1.20 13.35
CA GLU A 54 4.29 1.48 12.04
C GLU A 54 4.47 0.30 11.07
N ARG A 55 5.68 -0.27 10.99
CA ARG A 55 5.94 -1.44 10.14
C ARG A 55 5.12 -2.66 10.57
N GLN A 56 4.92 -2.85 11.87
CA GLN A 56 4.08 -3.93 12.38
C GLN A 56 2.60 -3.70 12.03
N GLN A 57 2.12 -2.46 12.12
CA GLN A 57 0.77 -2.11 11.71
C GLN A 57 0.57 -2.36 10.21
N GLN A 58 1.48 -1.89 9.37
CA GLN A 58 1.44 -2.12 7.91
C GLN A 58 1.40 -3.62 7.58
N GLN A 59 2.13 -4.45 8.33
CA GLN A 59 2.11 -5.89 8.13
C GLN A 59 0.75 -6.51 8.46
N LEU A 60 0.10 -6.08 9.56
CA LEU A 60 -1.24 -6.55 9.92
C LEU A 60 -2.27 -6.12 8.88
N ASP A 61 -2.19 -4.88 8.40
CA ASP A 61 -3.06 -4.35 7.35
C ASP A 61 -2.90 -5.14 6.05
N CYS A 62 -1.65 -5.44 5.63
CA CYS A 62 -1.39 -6.28 4.46
C CYS A 62 -2.02 -7.68 4.61
N GLU A 63 -1.87 -8.31 5.78
CA GLU A 63 -2.47 -9.62 6.02
C GLU A 63 -4.01 -9.58 6.01
N GLU A 64 -4.62 -8.51 6.51
CA GLU A 64 -6.06 -8.31 6.44
C GLU A 64 -6.53 -8.14 4.99
N LYS A 65 -5.83 -7.33 4.21
CA LYS A 65 -6.09 -7.17 2.77
C LYS A 65 -5.96 -8.49 2.01
N ASP A 66 -4.96 -9.31 2.33
CA ASP A 66 -4.82 -10.65 1.73
C ASP A 66 -5.98 -11.58 2.10
N ARG A 67 -6.47 -11.50 3.35
CA ARG A 67 -7.67 -12.24 3.78
C ARG A 67 -8.93 -11.76 3.04
N GLU A 68 -9.12 -10.45 2.89
CA GLU A 68 -10.22 -9.86 2.10
C GLU A 68 -10.16 -10.31 0.64
N LEU A 69 -8.97 -10.25 0.02
CA LEU A 69 -8.74 -10.64 -1.36
C LEU A 69 -9.00 -12.15 -1.56
N GLY A 70 -8.63 -12.97 -0.58
CA GLY A 70 -8.98 -14.40 -0.54
C GLY A 70 -10.50 -14.63 -0.52
N ARG A 71 -11.25 -13.88 0.31
CA ARG A 71 -12.72 -13.95 0.36
C ARG A 71 -13.35 -13.53 -0.96
N LEU A 72 -12.88 -12.43 -1.55
CA LEU A 72 -13.38 -11.95 -2.84
C LEU A 72 -13.13 -12.95 -3.96
N LYS A 73 -11.94 -13.56 -4.02
CA LYS A 73 -11.63 -14.65 -4.97
C LYS A 73 -12.55 -15.86 -4.78
N GLN A 74 -12.91 -16.19 -3.54
CA GLN A 74 -13.85 -17.27 -3.25
C GLN A 74 -15.27 -16.95 -3.72
N LEU A 75 -15.71 -15.69 -3.59
CA LEU A 75 -16.99 -15.23 -4.14
C LEU A 75 -17.00 -15.23 -5.66
N LEU A 76 -15.89 -14.82 -6.29
CA LEU A 76 -15.75 -14.75 -7.75
C LEU A 76 -15.67 -16.14 -8.40
N SER A 77 -15.03 -17.11 -7.74
CA SER A 77 -15.06 -18.51 -8.19
C SER A 77 -16.45 -19.15 -8.05
N ARG A 78 -17.26 -18.66 -7.11
CA ARG A 78 -18.69 -18.97 -6.97
C ARG A 78 -19.57 -18.22 -7.98
N ALA A 79 -19.02 -17.55 -9.00
CA ALA A 79 -19.78 -16.91 -10.09
C ALA A 79 -20.31 -17.88 -11.17
N HIS A 80 -20.01 -19.18 -11.09
CA HIS A 80 -20.64 -20.23 -11.93
C HIS A 80 -22.19 -20.21 -12.01
N PRO A 81 -22.95 -19.77 -10.99
CA PRO A 81 -24.40 -19.59 -11.07
C PRO A 81 -24.84 -18.39 -11.93
N LEU A 82 -23.98 -17.37 -12.14
CA LEU A 82 -24.31 -16.21 -12.96
C LEU A 82 -24.29 -16.57 -14.45
N ASP A 83 -23.35 -17.40 -14.90
CA ASP A 83 -23.36 -17.97 -16.26
C ASP A 83 -24.64 -18.80 -16.52
N SER A 84 -25.16 -19.47 -15.49
CA SER A 84 -26.42 -20.20 -15.59
C SER A 84 -27.62 -19.26 -15.68
N LEU A 85 -27.60 -18.14 -14.97
CA LEU A 85 -28.68 -17.14 -15.02
C LEU A 85 -28.65 -16.37 -16.32
N GLU A 86 -27.47 -16.02 -16.84
CA GLU A 86 -27.29 -15.37 -18.15
C GLU A 86 -27.87 -16.23 -19.26
N LYS A 87 -27.58 -17.54 -19.28
CA LYS A 87 -28.19 -18.49 -20.22
C LYS A 87 -29.71 -18.61 -20.07
N GLN A 88 -30.22 -18.53 -18.84
CA GLN A 88 -31.67 -18.54 -18.59
C GLN A 88 -32.33 -17.25 -19.09
N MET A 89 -31.68 -16.10 -18.92
CA MET A 89 -32.15 -14.80 -19.43
C MET A 89 -32.11 -14.74 -20.95
N GLU A 90 -31.05 -15.25 -21.57
CA GLU A 90 -30.93 -15.31 -23.03
C GLU A 90 -32.02 -16.19 -23.64
N LYS A 91 -32.28 -17.37 -23.05
CA LYS A 91 -33.38 -18.24 -23.47
C LYS A 91 -34.76 -17.60 -23.29
N ALA A 92 -35.00 -16.93 -22.16
CA ALA A 92 -36.26 -16.22 -21.92
C ALA A 92 -36.46 -15.06 -22.90
N HIS A 93 -35.38 -14.38 -23.29
CA HIS A 93 -35.41 -13.32 -24.29
C HIS A 93 -35.72 -13.87 -25.69
N GLU A 94 -35.06 -14.95 -26.10
CA GLU A 94 -35.37 -15.63 -27.37
C GLU A 94 -36.83 -16.11 -27.44
N ASP A 95 -37.34 -16.68 -26.36
CA ASP A 95 -38.73 -17.16 -26.32
C ASP A 95 -39.73 -15.99 -26.36
N SER A 96 -39.40 -14.85 -25.74
CA SER A 96 -40.19 -13.61 -25.85
C SER A 96 -40.19 -13.07 -27.28
N GLU A 97 -39.06 -13.07 -27.98
CA GLU A 97 -38.98 -12.60 -29.37
C GLU A 97 -39.77 -13.53 -30.31
N LYS A 98 -39.67 -14.86 -30.14
CA LYS A 98 -40.49 -15.83 -30.90
C LYS A 98 -41.98 -15.62 -30.68
N LEU A 99 -42.40 -15.37 -29.44
CA LEU A 99 -43.80 -15.04 -29.14
C LEU A 99 -44.23 -13.74 -29.80
N ARG A 100 -43.36 -12.71 -29.79
CA ARG A 100 -43.63 -11.43 -30.43
C ARG A 100 -43.79 -11.55 -31.94
N GLU A 101 -42.99 -12.38 -32.60
CA GLU A 101 -43.14 -12.69 -34.04
C GLU A 101 -44.50 -13.30 -34.38
N ILE A 102 -45.12 -14.04 -33.45
CA ILE A 102 -46.45 -14.65 -33.63
C ILE A 102 -47.57 -13.68 -33.25
N VAL A 103 -47.43 -12.94 -32.15
CA VAL A 103 -48.48 -12.06 -31.62
C VAL A 103 -48.68 -10.83 -32.51
N LEU A 104 -47.60 -10.23 -33.03
CA LEU A 104 -47.70 -9.02 -33.86
C LEU A 104 -48.60 -9.18 -35.10
N PRO A 105 -48.49 -10.24 -35.93
CA PRO A 105 -49.41 -10.44 -37.05
C PRO A 105 -50.85 -10.73 -36.59
N MET A 106 -51.03 -11.43 -35.46
CA MET A 106 -52.37 -11.63 -34.88
C MET A 106 -53.00 -10.31 -34.43
N GLU A 107 -52.23 -9.41 -33.80
CA GLU A 107 -52.69 -8.08 -33.40
C GLU A 107 -53.10 -7.24 -34.63
N GLN A 108 -52.32 -7.30 -35.71
CA GLN A 108 -52.65 -6.65 -36.98
C GLN A 108 -53.95 -7.19 -37.57
N GLU A 109 -54.14 -8.51 -37.58
CA GLU A 109 -55.37 -9.14 -38.07
C GLU A 109 -56.58 -8.78 -37.21
N ILE A 110 -56.43 -8.73 -35.89
CA ILE A 110 -57.48 -8.27 -34.97
C ILE A 110 -57.85 -6.82 -35.27
N GLU A 111 -56.88 -5.94 -35.50
CA GLU A 111 -57.15 -4.53 -35.80
C GLU A 111 -57.85 -4.36 -37.15
N GLU A 112 -57.48 -5.14 -38.17
CA GLU A 112 -58.19 -5.20 -39.43
C GLU A 112 -59.63 -5.71 -39.27
N LEU A 113 -59.83 -6.76 -38.48
CA LEU A 113 -61.15 -7.33 -38.21
C LEU A 113 -62.03 -6.33 -37.46
N LYS A 114 -61.49 -5.62 -36.47
CA LYS A 114 -62.19 -4.53 -35.78
C LYS A 114 -62.57 -3.41 -36.75
N ALA A 115 -61.69 -3.02 -37.67
CA ALA A 115 -62.00 -1.99 -38.67
C ALA A 115 -63.10 -2.46 -39.64
N LYS A 116 -63.07 -3.73 -40.07
CA LYS A 116 -64.13 -4.32 -40.91
C LYS A 116 -65.46 -4.40 -40.15
N LEU A 117 -65.42 -4.74 -38.86
CA LEU A 117 -66.61 -4.79 -38.00
C LEU A 117 -67.23 -3.40 -37.83
N LEU A 118 -66.44 -2.37 -37.53
CA LEU A 118 -66.92 -0.99 -37.42
C LEU A 118 -67.60 -0.52 -38.72
N ARG A 119 -67.01 -0.80 -39.88
CA ARG A 119 -67.64 -0.49 -41.18
C ARG A 119 -68.95 -1.24 -41.38
N ALA A 120 -69.02 -2.50 -40.97
CA ALA A 120 -70.25 -3.28 -41.04
C ALA A 120 -71.32 -2.73 -40.10
N GLU A 121 -70.95 -2.29 -38.89
CA GLU A 121 -71.84 -1.62 -37.94
C GLU A 121 -72.38 -0.30 -38.49
N GLU A 122 -71.54 0.54 -39.12
CA GLU A 122 -71.96 1.76 -39.81
C GLU A 122 -72.98 1.48 -40.91
N LEU A 123 -72.74 0.45 -41.74
CA LEU A 123 -73.67 0.02 -42.77
C LEU A 123 -74.99 -0.50 -42.20
N ILE A 124 -74.94 -1.28 -41.10
CA ILE A 124 -76.15 -1.75 -40.40
C ILE A 124 -76.92 -0.56 -39.84
N GLN A 125 -76.23 0.43 -39.25
CA GLN A 125 -76.86 1.61 -38.69
C GLN A 125 -77.49 2.47 -39.79
N GLU A 126 -76.86 2.62 -40.95
CA GLU A 126 -77.47 3.24 -42.12
C GLU A 126 -78.72 2.49 -42.62
N ILE A 127 -78.67 1.16 -42.65
CA ILE A 127 -79.80 0.31 -43.04
C ILE A 127 -80.92 0.40 -42.00
N GLN A 128 -80.61 0.48 -40.70
CA GLN A 128 -81.59 0.66 -39.62
C GLN A 128 -82.22 2.06 -39.64
N VAL A 129 -81.45 3.11 -39.98
CA VAL A 129 -81.96 4.48 -40.16
C VAL A 129 -82.84 4.58 -41.41
N ARG A 130 -82.51 3.86 -42.49
CA ARG A 130 -83.38 3.74 -43.69
C ARG A 130 -84.56 2.78 -43.47
N GLY A 131 -84.41 1.80 -42.60
CA GLY A 131 -85.36 0.74 -42.28
C GLY A 131 -85.97 0.94 -40.90
N GLY A 132 -86.59 2.11 -40.67
CA GLY A 132 -87.46 2.30 -39.52
C GLY A 132 -88.57 1.25 -39.53
N GLN A 133 -88.65 0.48 -38.43
CA GLN A 133 -89.64 -0.56 -38.10
C GLN A 133 -89.31 -2.00 -38.52
N ALA A 134 -88.41 -2.65 -37.78
CA ALA A 134 -88.56 -4.07 -37.45
C ALA A 134 -87.88 -4.37 -36.10
N SER A 135 -88.64 -4.12 -35.03
CA SER A 135 -88.32 -4.59 -33.68
C SER A 135 -88.41 -6.12 -33.65
N LEU A 136 -87.28 -6.80 -33.48
CA LEU A 136 -87.24 -8.19 -33.02
C LEU A 136 -86.47 -8.27 -31.71
N VAL A 137 -87.26 -8.49 -30.66
CA VAL A 137 -86.87 -9.00 -29.35
C VAL A 137 -86.06 -10.28 -29.54
N SER A 138 -84.86 -10.34 -28.98
CA SER A 138 -84.09 -11.58 -28.87
C SER A 138 -83.98 -12.01 -27.41
N THR A 139 -84.30 -13.28 -27.20
CA THR A 139 -84.71 -13.91 -25.95
C THR A 139 -83.52 -14.47 -25.19
N GLY A 140 -83.38 -14.05 -23.92
CA GLY A 140 -83.09 -14.92 -22.77
C GLY A 140 -81.75 -15.65 -22.68
N THR A 141 -81.01 -15.38 -21.60
CA THR A 141 -80.44 -16.45 -20.74
C THR A 141 -80.45 -15.96 -19.28
N LEU A 142 -81.39 -16.50 -18.51
CA LEU A 142 -81.40 -16.42 -17.04
C LEU A 142 -80.33 -17.41 -16.54
N VAL A 143 -79.15 -16.90 -16.19
CA VAL A 143 -78.16 -17.67 -15.43
C VAL A 143 -78.40 -17.39 -13.95
N PRO A 144 -78.56 -18.42 -13.09
CA PRO A 144 -78.72 -18.23 -11.65
C PRO A 144 -77.52 -17.46 -11.04
N GLU A 145 -77.78 -16.52 -10.13
CA GLU A 145 -76.81 -15.61 -9.46
C GLU A 145 -75.73 -16.28 -8.57
N GLY A 146 -75.38 -17.55 -8.80
CA GLY A 146 -74.58 -18.34 -7.84
C GLY A 146 -73.16 -18.69 -8.24
N ILE A 147 -72.71 -18.41 -9.47
CA ILE A 147 -71.39 -18.86 -9.94
C ILE A 147 -70.53 -17.64 -10.24
N TYR A 148 -69.60 -17.34 -9.33
CA TYR A 148 -68.52 -16.40 -9.60
C TYR A 148 -67.62 -16.99 -10.69
N LEU A 149 -67.73 -16.46 -11.92
CA LEU A 149 -66.73 -16.68 -12.95
C LEU A 149 -65.63 -15.62 -12.79
N PRO A 150 -64.38 -15.99 -12.46
CA PRO A 150 -63.30 -15.04 -12.44
C PRO A 150 -63.08 -14.45 -13.85
N PRO A 151 -62.72 -13.16 -13.96
CA PRO A 151 -62.41 -12.54 -15.24
C PRO A 151 -61.31 -13.31 -15.99
N PRO A 152 -61.29 -13.27 -17.34
CA PRO A 152 -60.24 -13.92 -18.13
C PRO A 152 -58.85 -13.52 -17.64
N GLY A 153 -58.00 -14.52 -17.37
CA GLY A 153 -56.64 -14.32 -16.84
C GLY A 153 -56.51 -14.39 -15.32
N TYR A 154 -57.61 -14.51 -14.57
CA TYR A 154 -57.60 -14.65 -13.12
C TYR A 154 -57.92 -16.09 -12.71
N GLN A 155 -57.03 -16.69 -11.91
CA GLN A 155 -57.23 -18.04 -11.36
C GLN A 155 -57.68 -17.94 -9.91
N LEU A 156 -58.71 -18.70 -9.54
CA LEU A 156 -59.13 -18.85 -8.15
C LEU A 156 -58.07 -19.67 -7.40
N VAL A 157 -57.42 -19.03 -6.43
CA VAL A 157 -56.39 -19.65 -5.59
C VAL A 157 -57.03 -20.06 -4.26
N PRO A 158 -56.88 -21.32 -3.82
CA PRO A 158 -57.33 -21.76 -2.50
C PRO A 158 -56.66 -20.97 -1.37
N ASP A 159 -57.37 -20.74 -0.27
CA ASP A 159 -56.90 -19.94 0.87
C ASP A 159 -55.53 -20.42 1.41
N THR A 160 -55.29 -21.73 1.43
CA THR A 160 -54.01 -22.32 1.85
C THR A 160 -52.84 -21.94 0.94
N GLN A 161 -53.06 -21.86 -0.38
CA GLN A 161 -52.05 -21.42 -1.33
C GLN A 161 -51.85 -19.91 -1.27
N TRP A 162 -52.92 -19.15 -1.03
CA TRP A 162 -52.84 -17.70 -0.80
C TRP A 162 -52.03 -17.35 0.44
N GLU A 163 -52.25 -18.05 1.56
CA GLU A 163 -51.49 -17.88 2.79
C GLU A 163 -49.99 -18.19 2.60
N GLN A 164 -49.67 -19.26 1.86
CA GLN A 164 -48.29 -19.62 1.51
C GLN A 164 -47.61 -18.53 0.69
N LEU A 165 -48.25 -18.06 -0.40
CA LEU A 165 -47.73 -16.98 -1.22
C LEU A 165 -47.58 -15.67 -0.44
N GLN A 166 -48.44 -15.42 0.55
CA GLN A 166 -48.34 -14.24 1.39
C GLN A 166 -47.15 -14.31 2.37
N VAL A 167 -46.84 -15.50 2.88
CA VAL A 167 -45.63 -15.73 3.70
C VAL A 167 -44.38 -15.62 2.85
N GLU A 168 -44.38 -16.21 1.66
CA GLU A 168 -43.27 -16.13 0.72
C GLU A 168 -43.02 -14.68 0.26
N GLY A 169 -44.08 -13.94 -0.08
CA GLY A 169 -43.99 -12.52 -0.41
C GLY A 169 -43.43 -11.68 0.74
N ARG A 170 -43.85 -11.94 1.99
CA ARG A 170 -43.25 -11.29 3.18
C ARG A 170 -41.78 -11.64 3.38
N GLN A 171 -41.38 -12.88 3.06
CA GLN A 171 -40.00 -13.31 3.18
C GLN A 171 -39.13 -12.63 2.12
N LEU A 172 -39.55 -12.67 0.85
CA LEU A 172 -38.88 -12.00 -0.26
C LEU A 172 -38.78 -10.48 -0.03
N GLN A 173 -39.79 -9.87 0.59
CA GLN A 173 -39.74 -8.45 0.95
C GLN A 173 -38.63 -8.17 1.99
N LYS A 174 -38.50 -9.01 3.02
CA LYS A 174 -37.41 -8.87 4.01
C LYS A 174 -36.05 -9.10 3.38
N ASP A 175 -35.94 -10.07 2.49
CA ASP A 175 -34.70 -10.39 1.79
C ASP A 175 -34.29 -9.23 0.87
N LEU A 176 -35.25 -8.63 0.14
CA LEU A 176 -35.03 -7.43 -0.68
C LEU A 176 -34.57 -6.24 0.17
N GLU A 177 -35.18 -6.03 1.34
CA GLU A 177 -34.73 -4.99 2.27
C GLU A 177 -33.31 -5.24 2.80
N SER A 178 -32.96 -6.49 3.10
CA SER A 178 -31.61 -6.86 3.54
C SER A 178 -30.58 -6.57 2.45
N VAL A 179 -30.84 -7.04 1.22
CA VAL A 179 -29.96 -6.82 0.07
C VAL A 179 -29.85 -5.33 -0.26
N SER A 180 -30.94 -4.56 -0.11
CA SER A 180 -30.88 -3.10 -0.28
C SER A 180 -29.97 -2.43 0.76
N ARG A 181 -30.01 -2.86 2.02
CA ARG A 181 -29.10 -2.33 3.07
C ARG A 181 -27.65 -2.69 2.77
N GLU A 182 -27.38 -3.94 2.40
CA GLU A 182 -26.04 -4.40 2.01
C GLU A 182 -25.50 -3.61 0.82
N ARG A 183 -26.34 -3.35 -0.19
CA ARG A 183 -25.97 -2.48 -1.33
C ARG A 183 -25.58 -1.09 -0.84
N ASP A 184 -26.38 -0.48 0.02
CA ASP A 184 -26.12 0.89 0.50
C ASP A 184 -24.83 0.96 1.34
N GLU A 185 -24.57 -0.06 2.17
CA GLU A 185 -23.32 -0.19 2.93
C GLU A 185 -22.09 -0.34 2.01
N LEU A 186 -22.18 -1.20 0.99
CA LEU A 186 -21.11 -1.38 0.01
C LEU A 186 -20.88 -0.11 -0.82
N GLN A 187 -21.95 0.59 -1.19
CA GLN A 187 -21.88 1.83 -1.96
C GLN A 187 -21.22 2.96 -1.15
N GLU A 188 -21.55 3.08 0.13
CA GLU A 188 -20.88 4.02 1.03
C GLU A 188 -19.43 3.61 1.34
N GLY A 189 -19.15 2.31 1.46
CA GLY A 189 -17.79 1.78 1.60
C GLY A 189 -16.91 2.13 0.38
N LEU A 190 -17.44 1.95 -0.83
CA LEU A 190 -16.77 2.34 -2.06
C LEU A 190 -16.55 3.85 -2.13
N ARG A 191 -17.55 4.65 -1.73
CA ARG A 191 -17.44 6.12 -1.67
C ARG A 191 -16.28 6.56 -0.77
N ARG A 192 -16.20 6.01 0.45
CA ARG A 192 -15.12 6.31 1.41
C ARG A 192 -13.75 5.90 0.89
N SER A 193 -13.64 4.68 0.34
CA SER A 193 -12.37 4.19 -0.25
C SER A 193 -11.88 5.09 -1.38
N ASN A 194 -12.79 5.55 -2.25
CA ASN A 194 -12.46 6.46 -3.34
C ASN A 194 -12.01 7.84 -2.84
N GLU A 195 -12.65 8.36 -1.79
CA GLU A 195 -12.24 9.61 -1.13
C GLU A 195 -10.85 9.48 -0.50
N ASP A 196 -10.56 8.37 0.17
CA ASP A 196 -9.26 8.16 0.81
C ASP A 196 -8.14 7.95 -0.23
N CYS A 197 -8.43 7.24 -1.32
CA CYS A 197 -7.54 7.15 -2.48
C CYS A 197 -7.24 8.54 -3.07
N ALA A 198 -8.27 9.39 -3.24
CA ALA A 198 -8.09 10.75 -3.74
C ALA A 198 -7.22 11.62 -2.80
N LYS A 199 -7.42 11.51 -1.48
CA LYS A 199 -6.57 12.21 -0.49
C LYS A 199 -5.11 11.75 -0.57
N GLN A 200 -4.87 10.44 -0.66
CA GLN A 200 -3.52 9.89 -0.81
C GLN A 200 -2.85 10.38 -2.10
N MET A 201 -3.56 10.34 -3.22
CA MET A 201 -3.07 10.91 -4.48
C MET A 201 -2.74 12.39 -4.36
N GLN A 202 -3.56 13.18 -3.65
CA GLN A 202 -3.34 14.60 -3.46
C GLN A 202 -2.05 14.88 -2.66
N VAL A 203 -1.79 14.10 -1.60
CA VAL A 203 -0.54 14.20 -0.83
C VAL A 203 0.68 13.85 -1.69
N LEU A 204 0.60 12.76 -2.46
CA LEU A 204 1.68 12.35 -3.36
C LEU A 204 1.96 13.42 -4.42
N LEU A 205 0.91 13.99 -5.03
CA LEU A 205 1.05 15.09 -6.00
C LEU A 205 1.72 16.33 -5.36
N ALA A 206 1.32 16.70 -4.16
CA ALA A 206 1.94 17.81 -3.43
C ALA A 206 3.42 17.53 -3.13
N GLN A 207 3.77 16.30 -2.75
CA GLN A 207 5.16 15.90 -2.52
C GLN A 207 6.00 15.96 -3.80
N VAL A 208 5.47 15.47 -4.92
CA VAL A 208 6.14 15.56 -6.23
C VAL A 208 6.37 17.02 -6.60
N GLN A 209 5.34 17.87 -6.51
CA GLN A 209 5.46 19.31 -6.82
C GLN A 209 6.52 20.00 -5.95
N ASN A 210 6.58 19.68 -4.65
CA ASN A 210 7.60 20.24 -3.76
C ASN A 210 9.01 19.78 -4.15
N SER A 211 9.19 18.48 -4.44
CA SER A 211 10.48 17.95 -4.89
C SER A 211 10.94 18.57 -6.22
N GLU A 212 10.02 18.79 -7.17
CA GLU A 212 10.35 19.47 -8.42
C GLU A 212 10.73 20.93 -8.20
N GLN A 213 10.03 21.64 -7.31
CA GLN A 213 10.36 23.03 -7.00
C GLN A 213 11.75 23.13 -6.36
N LEU A 214 12.07 22.22 -5.43
CA LEU A 214 13.40 22.14 -4.84
C LEU A 214 14.48 21.86 -5.89
N LEU A 215 14.24 20.93 -6.82
CA LEU A 215 15.16 20.64 -7.92
C LEU A 215 15.38 21.86 -8.82
N ARG A 216 14.32 22.61 -9.15
CA ARG A 216 14.44 23.87 -9.92
C ARG A 216 15.27 24.91 -9.17
N THR A 217 15.06 25.05 -7.86
CA THR A 217 15.86 25.97 -7.03
C THR A 217 17.32 25.54 -6.99
N LEU A 218 17.60 24.26 -6.75
CA LEU A 218 18.96 23.72 -6.73
C LEU A 218 19.66 23.94 -8.07
N GLN A 219 18.98 23.63 -9.19
CA GLN A 219 19.50 23.90 -10.53
C GLN A 219 19.87 25.39 -10.69
N GLY A 220 19.01 26.30 -10.26
CA GLY A 220 19.30 27.74 -10.27
C GLY A 220 20.52 28.12 -9.44
N THR A 221 20.66 27.56 -8.23
CA THR A 221 21.83 27.83 -7.37
C THR A 221 23.14 27.30 -7.97
N VAL A 222 23.11 26.15 -8.64
CA VAL A 222 24.28 25.57 -9.31
C VAL A 222 24.68 26.44 -10.50
N SER A 223 23.73 26.86 -11.34
CA SER A 223 24.02 27.78 -12.46
C SER A 223 24.63 29.10 -11.97
N GLN A 224 24.09 29.68 -10.90
CA GLN A 224 24.64 30.91 -10.32
C GLN A 224 26.04 30.70 -9.73
N ALA A 225 26.27 29.60 -9.01
CA ALA A 225 27.59 29.26 -8.50
C ALA A 225 28.60 29.07 -9.64
N GLN A 226 28.20 28.40 -10.71
CA GLN A 226 29.01 28.20 -11.91
C GLN A 226 29.38 29.53 -12.58
N GLU A 227 28.43 30.45 -12.74
CA GLU A 227 28.70 31.80 -13.28
C GLU A 227 29.68 32.58 -12.40
N ARG A 228 29.53 32.53 -11.07
CA ARG A 228 30.47 33.18 -10.14
C ARG A 228 31.89 32.64 -10.26
N VAL A 229 32.04 31.33 -10.32
CA VAL A 229 33.36 30.70 -10.51
C VAL A 229 33.97 31.09 -11.86
N GLN A 230 33.16 31.16 -12.92
CA GLN A 230 33.63 31.62 -14.23
C GLN A 230 34.11 33.08 -14.20
N LEU A 231 33.40 33.98 -13.51
CA LEU A 231 33.81 35.37 -13.33
C LEU A 231 35.12 35.46 -12.54
N GLN A 232 35.23 34.77 -11.40
CA GLN A 232 36.46 34.76 -10.59
C GLN A 232 37.65 34.21 -11.38
N MET A 233 37.44 33.17 -12.19
CA MET A 233 38.49 32.63 -13.06
C MET A 233 38.91 33.63 -14.13
N ALA A 234 37.97 34.38 -14.72
CA ALA A 234 38.28 35.43 -15.69
C ALA A 234 39.07 36.60 -15.05
N GLU A 235 38.69 37.03 -13.85
CA GLU A 235 39.40 38.05 -13.08
C GLU A 235 40.82 37.62 -12.74
N LEU A 236 41.00 36.37 -12.28
CA LEU A 236 42.32 35.81 -11.98
C LEU A 236 43.22 35.77 -13.22
N VAL A 237 42.66 35.34 -14.36
CA VAL A 237 43.40 35.33 -15.64
C VAL A 237 43.78 36.75 -16.07
N ALA A 238 42.89 37.73 -15.91
CA ALA A 238 43.18 39.13 -16.22
C ALA A 238 44.29 39.69 -15.32
N SER A 239 44.19 39.47 -14.01
CA SER A 239 45.20 39.86 -13.02
C SER A 239 46.57 39.24 -13.33
N HIS A 240 46.60 37.93 -13.62
CA HIS A 240 47.83 37.23 -13.99
C HIS A 240 48.46 37.78 -15.27
N LYS A 241 47.65 38.16 -16.28
CA LYS A 241 48.16 38.83 -17.49
C LYS A 241 48.77 40.19 -17.18
N CYS A 242 48.11 41.02 -16.36
CA CYS A 242 48.61 42.32 -15.95
C CYS A 242 49.95 42.19 -15.18
N LEU A 243 49.99 41.31 -14.18
CA LEU A 243 51.21 41.02 -13.41
C LEU A 243 52.34 40.54 -14.32
N ARG A 244 52.06 39.65 -15.28
CA ARG A 244 53.06 39.18 -16.24
C ARG A 244 53.64 40.31 -17.10
N HIS A 245 52.79 41.22 -17.57
CA HIS A 245 53.25 42.38 -18.33
C HIS A 245 54.11 43.31 -17.46
N GLU A 246 53.71 43.53 -16.22
CA GLU A 246 54.45 44.38 -15.28
C GLU A 246 55.82 43.79 -14.92
N VAL A 247 55.88 42.48 -14.64
CA VAL A 247 57.15 41.76 -14.43
C VAL A 247 58.05 41.87 -15.67
N LYS A 248 57.48 41.73 -16.87
CA LYS A 248 58.24 41.88 -18.11
C LYS A 248 58.81 43.31 -18.26
N ARG A 249 58.00 44.33 -18.01
CA ARG A 249 58.39 45.75 -18.07
C ARG A 249 59.50 46.06 -17.06
N LEU A 250 59.34 45.64 -15.81
CA LEU A 250 60.36 45.81 -14.76
C LEU A 250 61.66 45.07 -15.10
N ASN A 251 61.60 43.90 -15.72
CA ASN A 251 62.79 43.18 -16.16
C ASN A 251 63.53 43.90 -17.29
N GLU A 252 62.80 44.46 -18.26
CA GLU A 252 63.37 45.30 -19.33
C GLU A 252 64.02 46.58 -18.75
N GLU A 253 63.37 47.22 -17.78
CA GLU A 253 63.89 48.40 -17.07
C GLU A 253 65.17 48.07 -16.27
N ASN A 254 65.18 46.97 -15.53
CA ASN A 254 66.37 46.50 -14.82
C ASN A 254 67.53 46.15 -15.77
N GLN A 255 67.25 45.57 -16.93
CA GLN A 255 68.27 45.33 -17.96
C GLN A 255 68.83 46.64 -18.51
N GLY A 256 67.97 47.66 -18.73
CA GLY A 256 68.38 48.99 -19.15
C GLY A 256 69.29 49.67 -18.12
N LEU A 257 68.90 49.67 -16.85
CA LEU A 257 69.71 50.23 -15.76
C LEU A 257 71.05 49.51 -15.59
N ARG A 258 71.10 48.19 -15.74
CA ARG A 258 72.36 47.42 -15.76
C ARG A 258 73.24 47.76 -16.96
N ALA A 259 72.65 48.12 -18.11
CA ALA A 259 73.39 48.56 -19.28
C ALA A 259 73.89 50.01 -19.15
N GLU A 260 73.15 50.90 -18.49
CA GLU A 260 73.57 52.28 -18.19
C GLU A 260 74.62 52.37 -17.08
N GLN A 261 74.69 51.40 -16.16
CA GLN A 261 75.72 51.31 -15.12
C GLN A 261 77.12 50.91 -15.64
N LEU A 262 77.28 50.61 -16.94
CA LEU A 262 78.60 50.46 -17.56
C LEU A 262 79.03 51.72 -18.36
N PRO A 263 79.95 52.53 -17.82
CA PRO A 263 80.85 53.33 -18.64
C PRO A 263 82.27 52.74 -18.68
N SER A 264 82.87 52.81 -19.87
CA SER A 264 84.27 52.53 -20.19
C SER A 264 85.27 52.79 -19.06
N THR A 265 86.05 51.78 -18.69
CA THR A 265 87.52 51.82 -18.58
C THR A 265 88.06 50.39 -18.47
N ALA A 266 88.80 49.95 -19.48
CA ALA A 266 89.77 48.86 -19.32
C ALA A 266 91.04 49.44 -18.65
N PRO A 267 91.99 48.65 -18.12
CA PRO A 267 91.97 47.23 -17.73
C PRO A 267 92.32 47.04 -16.22
N GLN A 268 92.00 45.90 -15.60
CA GLN A 268 92.72 45.23 -14.48
C GLN A 268 91.80 44.24 -13.76
N GLY A 269 92.28 43.02 -13.51
CA GLY A 269 91.67 42.12 -12.50
C GLY A 269 92.21 42.46 -11.10
N PRO A 270 92.07 41.57 -10.10
CA PRO A 270 91.00 40.62 -9.77
C PRO A 270 90.29 41.01 -8.44
N GLU A 271 89.26 40.25 -8.05
CA GLU A 271 88.68 40.12 -6.69
C GLU A 271 87.55 41.06 -6.18
N GLN A 272 86.65 40.41 -5.44
CA GLN A 272 85.69 40.87 -4.42
C GLN A 272 84.44 41.59 -4.92
N ASP A 273 83.26 40.95 -4.90
CA ASP A 273 82.43 40.64 -3.72
C ASP A 273 81.91 41.90 -3.01
N VAL A 274 80.67 41.79 -2.53
CA VAL A 274 79.85 42.77 -1.79
C VAL A 274 78.97 43.68 -2.66
N GLY A 275 77.67 43.32 -2.72
CA GLY A 275 76.61 44.35 -2.78
C GLY A 275 75.35 44.07 -3.60
N GLU A 276 74.67 42.92 -3.47
CA GLU A 276 73.32 42.70 -4.07
C GLU A 276 72.26 42.16 -3.08
N GLU A 277 72.41 42.35 -1.75
CA GLU A 277 71.50 41.74 -0.76
C GLU A 277 70.32 42.61 -0.22
N GLU A 278 70.23 43.92 -0.45
CA GLU A 278 69.32 44.75 0.39
C GLU A 278 67.83 44.85 -0.02
N MET A 279 67.37 44.29 -1.15
CA MET A 279 65.94 44.43 -1.56
C MET A 279 65.18 43.12 -1.84
N LEU A 280 65.81 41.97 -1.58
CA LEU A 280 65.17 40.65 -1.59
C LEU A 280 64.51 40.18 -0.27
N PRO A 281 64.79 40.73 0.94
CA PRO A 281 64.36 40.06 2.19
C PRO A 281 62.87 40.18 2.52
N SER A 282 62.08 41.01 1.81
CA SER A 282 60.66 41.26 2.10
C SER A 282 59.67 40.47 1.23
N LEU A 283 60.02 40.16 -0.03
CA LEU A 283 59.12 39.45 -0.96
C LEU A 283 59.26 37.92 -0.91
N VAL A 284 60.44 37.43 -0.54
CA VAL A 284 60.70 35.99 -0.34
C VAL A 284 59.81 35.40 0.77
N PRO A 285 59.71 36.00 1.98
CA PRO A 285 58.86 35.43 3.03
C PRO A 285 57.36 35.42 2.68
N ALA A 286 56.86 36.42 1.94
CA ALA A 286 55.46 36.45 1.51
C ALA A 286 55.12 35.38 0.46
N LEU A 287 56.06 35.06 -0.44
CA LEU A 287 55.90 33.97 -1.41
C LEU A 287 56.03 32.59 -0.74
N GLU A 288 56.94 32.47 0.24
CA GLU A 288 57.06 31.28 1.10
C GLU A 288 55.80 31.06 1.94
N GLU A 289 55.18 32.12 2.46
CA GLU A 289 53.91 32.05 3.20
C GLU A 289 52.74 31.61 2.31
N GLU A 290 52.61 32.16 1.10
CA GLU A 290 51.53 31.80 0.18
C GLU A 290 51.71 30.37 -0.39
N THR A 291 52.95 29.92 -0.61
CA THR A 291 53.24 28.53 -0.99
C THR A 291 52.97 27.55 0.15
N ALA A 292 53.25 27.94 1.40
CA ALA A 292 52.88 27.17 2.59
C ALA A 292 51.36 27.09 2.78
N ALA A 293 50.64 28.20 2.57
CA ALA A 293 49.17 28.24 2.64
C ALA A 293 48.52 27.35 1.56
N ARG A 294 49.04 27.38 0.34
CA ARG A 294 48.61 26.47 -0.75
C ARG A 294 48.88 25.01 -0.43
N ALA A 295 50.08 24.68 0.05
CA ALA A 295 50.41 23.31 0.45
C ALA A 295 49.49 22.81 1.59
N SER A 296 49.13 23.68 2.54
CA SER A 296 48.17 23.39 3.61
C SER A 296 46.75 23.13 3.07
N LEU A 297 46.25 23.97 2.17
CA LEU A 297 44.93 23.80 1.55
C LEU A 297 44.86 22.54 0.68
N GLU A 298 45.90 22.24 -0.09
CA GLU A 298 46.00 20.99 -0.86
C GLU A 298 46.03 19.76 0.07
N GLY A 299 46.71 19.86 1.21
CA GLY A 299 46.68 18.85 2.26
C GLY A 299 45.28 18.62 2.82
N GLN A 300 44.54 19.68 3.14
CA GLN A 300 43.16 19.60 3.64
C GLN A 300 42.20 18.99 2.60
N LEU A 301 42.31 19.38 1.33
CA LEU A 301 41.52 18.79 0.25
C LEU A 301 41.82 17.30 0.05
N ARG A 302 43.08 16.89 0.24
CA ARG A 302 43.48 15.49 0.16
C ARG A 302 42.87 14.68 1.31
N VAL A 303 42.93 15.18 2.54
CA VAL A 303 42.28 14.55 3.70
C VAL A 303 40.77 14.44 3.51
N GLN A 304 40.11 15.50 3.06
CA GLN A 304 38.67 15.49 2.76
C GLN A 304 38.30 14.44 1.71
N ARG A 305 39.13 14.26 0.67
CA ARG A 305 38.91 13.21 -0.35
C ARG A 305 39.05 11.82 0.25
N GLU A 306 40.10 11.58 1.02
CA GLU A 306 40.32 10.30 1.71
C GLU A 306 39.17 9.99 2.69
N GLU A 307 38.65 10.99 3.41
CA GLU A 307 37.46 10.87 4.27
C GLU A 307 36.20 10.50 3.47
N THR A 308 35.97 11.15 2.32
CA THR A 308 34.82 10.82 1.46
C THR A 308 34.92 9.41 0.87
N GLU A 309 36.12 8.97 0.44
CA GLU A 309 36.34 7.63 -0.09
C GLU A 309 36.10 6.55 0.99
N VAL A 310 36.50 6.81 2.23
CA VAL A 310 36.24 5.90 3.36
C VAL A 310 34.74 5.83 3.69
N LEU A 311 34.04 6.96 3.68
CA LEU A 311 32.59 6.99 3.89
C LEU A 311 31.83 6.25 2.78
N GLU A 312 32.24 6.42 1.52
CA GLU A 312 31.67 5.70 0.38
C GLU A 312 31.91 4.19 0.50
N ALA A 313 33.12 3.76 0.88
CA ALA A 313 33.43 2.35 1.12
C ALA A 313 32.59 1.76 2.27
N SER A 314 32.38 2.52 3.34
CA SER A 314 31.52 2.14 4.46
C SER A 314 30.05 2.01 4.04
N LEU A 315 29.55 2.94 3.22
CA LEU A 315 28.18 2.88 2.69
C LEU A 315 27.98 1.68 1.75
N CYS A 316 28.96 1.39 0.89
CA CYS A 316 28.93 0.21 0.03
C CYS A 316 28.92 -1.09 0.85
N SER A 317 29.74 -1.16 1.90
CA SER A 317 29.78 -2.33 2.80
C SER A 317 28.49 -2.50 3.61
N LEU A 318 27.87 -1.40 4.04
CA LEU A 318 26.60 -1.44 4.75
C LEU A 318 25.44 -1.88 3.82
N ARG A 319 25.45 -1.42 2.56
CA ARG A 319 24.48 -1.85 1.55
C ARG A 319 24.55 -3.35 1.28
N THR A 320 25.75 -3.89 1.09
CA THR A 320 25.92 -5.33 0.83
C THR A 320 25.50 -6.17 2.03
N GLU A 321 25.80 -5.74 3.26
CA GLU A 321 25.34 -6.46 4.46
C GLU A 321 23.82 -6.38 4.64
N MET A 322 23.19 -5.25 4.31
CA MET A 322 21.73 -5.10 4.33
C MET A 322 21.06 -6.04 3.31
N GLU A 323 21.60 -6.11 2.10
CA GLU A 323 21.13 -7.05 1.06
C GLU A 323 21.30 -8.51 1.51
N ARG A 324 22.44 -8.84 2.12
CA ARG A 324 22.71 -10.18 2.65
C ARG A 324 21.70 -10.57 3.73
N ILE A 325 21.46 -9.69 4.71
CA ILE A 325 20.49 -9.91 5.78
C ILE A 325 19.07 -10.04 5.20
N GLN A 326 18.68 -9.19 4.27
CA GLN A 326 17.36 -9.23 3.64
C GLN A 326 17.15 -10.50 2.82
N GLN A 327 18.20 -10.98 2.15
CA GLN A 327 18.16 -12.22 1.39
C GLN A 327 18.13 -13.45 2.31
N GLU A 328 18.84 -13.42 3.43
CA GLU A 328 18.81 -14.48 4.45
C GLU A 328 17.43 -14.54 5.14
N GLN A 329 16.84 -13.38 5.46
CA GLN A 329 15.48 -13.29 6.01
C GLN A 329 14.42 -13.82 5.04
N SER A 330 14.50 -13.46 3.75
CA SER A 330 13.50 -13.89 2.76
C SER A 330 13.67 -15.37 2.34
N LYS A 331 14.91 -15.85 2.17
CA LYS A 331 15.18 -17.24 1.77
C LYS A 331 14.96 -18.25 2.89
N ALA A 332 15.19 -17.90 4.16
CA ALA A 332 15.03 -18.86 5.26
C ALA A 332 13.64 -18.79 5.91
N ARG A 333 13.15 -17.59 6.26
CA ARG A 333 11.99 -17.47 7.17
C ARG A 333 10.65 -17.81 6.52
N LEU A 334 10.45 -17.40 5.25
CA LEU A 334 9.20 -17.66 4.53
C LEU A 334 8.97 -19.15 4.23
N PRO A 335 9.92 -19.91 3.66
CA PRO A 335 9.71 -21.33 3.41
C PRO A 335 9.59 -22.14 4.71
N ASP A 336 10.33 -21.79 5.76
CA ASP A 336 10.23 -22.47 7.05
C ASP A 336 8.84 -22.29 7.65
N LEU A 337 8.33 -21.05 7.69
CA LEU A 337 6.98 -20.77 8.18
C LEU A 337 5.91 -21.47 7.35
N LEU A 338 6.05 -21.48 6.01
CA LEU A 338 5.14 -22.21 5.13
C LEU A 338 5.17 -23.72 5.39
N SER A 339 6.35 -24.30 5.65
CA SER A 339 6.49 -25.72 5.97
C SER A 339 5.84 -26.07 7.32
N GLU A 340 5.99 -25.20 8.31
CA GLU A 340 5.40 -25.37 9.64
C GLU A 340 3.87 -25.25 9.59
N GLN A 341 3.33 -24.26 8.87
CA GLN A 341 1.89 -24.14 8.67
C GLN A 341 1.32 -25.35 7.92
N ARG A 342 2.02 -25.87 6.90
CA ARG A 342 1.62 -27.11 6.20
C ARG A 342 1.60 -28.30 7.14
N ALA A 343 2.62 -28.47 7.99
CA ALA A 343 2.65 -29.54 8.97
C ALA A 343 1.51 -29.42 10.00
N LYS A 344 1.16 -28.20 10.41
CA LYS A 344 0.03 -27.94 11.31
C LYS A 344 -1.30 -28.32 10.66
N VAL A 345 -1.52 -27.95 9.41
CA VAL A 345 -2.73 -28.33 8.65
C VAL A 345 -2.86 -29.85 8.56
N LEU A 346 -1.78 -30.57 8.23
CA LEU A 346 -1.80 -32.03 8.16
C LEU A 346 -2.15 -32.68 9.50
N ARG A 347 -1.66 -32.15 10.62
CA ARG A 347 -2.02 -32.65 11.96
C ARG A 347 -3.48 -32.41 12.30
N LEU A 348 -3.96 -31.18 12.07
CA LEU A 348 -5.36 -30.84 12.33
C LEU A 348 -6.31 -31.67 11.44
N GLN A 349 -5.90 -31.98 10.21
CA GLN A 349 -6.66 -32.83 9.32
C GLN A 349 -6.74 -34.27 9.83
N ALA A 350 -5.62 -34.84 10.31
CA ALA A 350 -5.63 -36.16 10.95
C ALA A 350 -6.48 -36.19 12.24
N GLU A 351 -6.40 -35.15 13.07
CA GLU A 351 -7.24 -35.01 14.27
C GLU A 351 -8.73 -34.95 13.91
N LEU A 352 -9.10 -34.19 12.87
CA LEU A 352 -10.47 -34.12 12.38
C LEU A 352 -10.95 -35.49 11.88
N GLU A 353 -10.16 -36.19 11.07
CA GLU A 353 -10.49 -37.54 10.58
C GLU A 353 -10.71 -38.52 11.73
N THR A 354 -9.85 -38.50 12.75
CA THR A 354 -10.03 -39.35 13.94
C THR A 354 -11.30 -38.97 14.72
N SER A 355 -11.60 -37.69 14.88
CA SER A 355 -12.80 -37.22 15.57
C SER A 355 -14.06 -37.61 14.80
N GLU A 356 -14.08 -37.45 13.48
CA GLU A 356 -15.21 -37.88 12.64
C GLU A 356 -15.39 -39.40 12.70
N GLN A 357 -14.30 -40.17 12.69
CA GLN A 357 -14.39 -41.62 12.82
C GLN A 357 -14.99 -42.02 14.17
N VAL A 358 -14.55 -41.40 15.27
CA VAL A 358 -15.13 -41.64 16.60
C VAL A 358 -16.61 -41.28 16.64
N GLN A 359 -17.03 -40.19 15.99
CA GLN A 359 -18.44 -39.82 15.89
C GLN A 359 -19.26 -40.86 15.09
N ARG A 360 -18.74 -41.31 13.94
CA ARG A 360 -19.38 -42.38 13.14
C ARG A 360 -19.53 -43.66 13.95
N ASP A 361 -18.48 -44.03 14.68
CA ASP A 361 -18.47 -45.22 15.53
C ASP A 361 -19.48 -45.10 16.68
N PHE A 362 -19.59 -43.92 17.31
CA PHE A 362 -20.59 -43.67 18.34
C PHE A 362 -22.02 -43.80 17.80
N VAL A 363 -22.30 -43.24 16.63
CA VAL A 363 -23.62 -43.35 15.98
C VAL A 363 -23.93 -44.81 15.65
N ARG A 364 -23.00 -45.54 15.05
CA ARG A 364 -23.15 -46.97 14.75
C ARG A 364 -23.43 -47.81 15.99
N LEU A 365 -22.66 -47.59 17.07
CA LEU A 365 -22.89 -48.24 18.36
C LEU A 365 -24.28 -47.91 18.93
N SER A 366 -24.68 -46.64 18.90
CA SER A 366 -25.99 -46.23 19.42
C SER A 366 -27.15 -46.85 18.65
N GLN A 367 -27.04 -46.95 17.33
CA GLN A 367 -28.05 -47.56 16.47
C GLN A 367 -28.13 -49.08 16.72
N ALA A 368 -26.98 -49.76 16.79
CA ALA A 368 -26.93 -51.19 17.09
C ALA A 368 -27.53 -51.51 18.46
N LEU A 369 -27.23 -50.69 19.46
CA LEU A 369 -27.83 -50.80 20.79
C LEU A 369 -29.35 -50.59 20.73
N GLN A 370 -29.82 -49.57 20.00
CA GLN A 370 -31.23 -49.25 19.87
C GLN A 370 -32.01 -50.39 19.20
N VAL A 371 -31.46 -51.01 18.14
CA VAL A 371 -32.05 -52.19 17.50
C VAL A 371 -32.10 -53.37 18.47
N ARG A 372 -31.03 -53.62 19.25
CA ARG A 372 -30.98 -54.73 20.21
C ARG A 372 -31.99 -54.54 21.35
N LEU A 373 -32.15 -53.31 21.86
CA LEU A 373 -33.17 -52.97 22.85
C LEU A 373 -34.59 -53.13 22.29
N GLU A 374 -34.83 -52.73 21.04
CA GLU A 374 -36.14 -52.87 20.41
C GLU A 374 -36.50 -54.35 20.17
N ARG A 375 -35.53 -55.19 19.76
CA ARG A 375 -35.71 -56.65 19.66
C ARG A 375 -36.06 -57.28 21.01
N ILE A 376 -35.45 -56.80 22.11
CA ILE A 376 -35.80 -57.25 23.47
C ILE A 376 -37.23 -56.83 23.83
N ARG A 377 -37.62 -55.60 23.50
CA ARG A 377 -38.98 -55.08 23.75
C ARG A 377 -40.06 -55.90 23.02
N GLN A 378 -39.74 -56.40 21.84
CA GLN A 378 -40.64 -57.20 21.00
C GLN A 378 -40.64 -58.69 21.33
N ALA A 379 -39.77 -59.17 22.23
CA ALA A 379 -39.70 -60.58 22.58
C ALA A 379 -40.91 -61.01 23.44
N GLU A 380 -41.56 -62.10 23.07
CA GLU A 380 -42.77 -62.60 23.74
C GLU A 380 -42.44 -63.60 24.87
N THR A 381 -41.19 -64.08 24.93
CA THR A 381 -40.73 -65.07 25.92
C THR A 381 -39.35 -64.74 26.50
N LEU A 382 -39.11 -65.19 27.73
CA LEU A 382 -37.82 -65.00 28.42
C LEU A 382 -36.66 -65.76 27.75
N GLU A 383 -36.94 -66.85 27.05
CA GLU A 383 -35.94 -67.61 26.29
C GLU A 383 -35.45 -66.82 25.06
N GLN A 384 -36.35 -66.09 24.38
CA GLN A 384 -35.99 -65.18 23.28
C GLN A 384 -35.11 -64.02 23.77
N VAL A 385 -35.43 -63.44 24.94
CA VAL A 385 -34.60 -62.38 25.55
C VAL A 385 -33.21 -62.91 25.89
N ARG A 386 -33.11 -64.11 26.48
CA ARG A 386 -31.79 -64.75 26.74
C ARG A 386 -31.00 -64.98 25.47
N SER A 387 -31.63 -65.47 24.40
CA SER A 387 -30.97 -65.65 23.10
C SER A 387 -30.43 -64.34 22.51
N ILE A 388 -31.16 -63.22 22.64
CA ILE A 388 -30.72 -61.89 22.16
C ILE A 388 -29.58 -61.34 23.04
N MET A 389 -29.55 -61.65 24.33
CA MET A 389 -28.45 -61.28 25.21
C MET A 389 -27.19 -62.14 25.00
N ASP A 390 -27.35 -63.41 24.64
CA ASP A 390 -26.26 -64.36 24.36
C ASP A 390 -25.63 -64.17 22.96
N GLU A 391 -26.26 -63.40 22.05
CA GLU A 391 -25.59 -62.90 20.84
C GLU A 391 -24.27 -62.19 21.24
N ALA A 392 -23.16 -62.51 20.55
CA ALA A 392 -21.83 -62.10 20.99
C ALA A 392 -21.75 -60.60 21.41
N PRO A 393 -21.08 -60.28 22.53
CA PRO A 393 -20.94 -58.89 22.95
C PRO A 393 -20.13 -58.12 21.88
N LEU A 394 -20.60 -56.94 21.51
CA LEU A 394 -19.91 -56.03 20.59
C LEU A 394 -18.56 -55.63 21.23
N ARG A 395 -17.48 -56.32 20.86
CA ARG A 395 -16.12 -56.05 21.36
C ARG A 395 -15.39 -55.00 20.52
N ASP A 396 -15.71 -54.91 19.23
CA ASP A 396 -15.19 -53.88 18.31
C ASP A 396 -16.36 -53.33 17.47
N VAL A 397 -16.34 -52.02 17.18
CA VAL A 397 -17.37 -51.33 16.37
C VAL A 397 -17.41 -51.85 14.94
N ARG A 398 -16.29 -52.41 14.47
CA ARG A 398 -16.15 -53.03 13.14
C ARG A 398 -16.97 -54.31 12.95
N ASP A 399 -17.46 -54.90 14.04
CA ASP A 399 -18.28 -56.12 14.00
C ASP A 399 -19.78 -55.81 13.77
N ILE A 400 -20.17 -54.53 13.80
CA ILE A 400 -21.53 -54.07 13.51
C ILE A 400 -21.72 -54.12 11.98
N LYS A 401 -22.54 -55.06 11.51
CA LYS A 401 -22.90 -55.13 10.09
C LYS A 401 -23.66 -53.85 9.70
N ASP A 402 -23.15 -53.15 8.70
CA ASP A 402 -23.87 -52.05 8.05
C ASP A 402 -25.18 -52.61 7.47
N THR A 403 -26.31 -52.21 8.05
CA THR A 403 -27.66 -52.48 7.55
C THR A 403 -28.14 -51.42 6.59
#